data_AF-A0A7X9PK23-F1
#
_entry.id   AF-A0A7X9PK23-F1
#
_cell.length_a   1.000
_cell.length_b   1.000
_cell.length_c   1.000
_cell.angle_alpha   90.00
_cell.angle_beta   90.00
_cell.angle_gamma   90.00
#
_symmetry.space_group_name_H-M   'P 1'
#
loop_
_entity.id
_entity.type
_entity.pdbx_description
1 polymer ?
#
loop_
_entity_poly.entity_id
_entity_poly.type
_entity_poly.pdbx_seq_one_letter_code
_entity_poly.pdbx_strand_id
1 'polypeptide(L)'
;MVSKIIKGVLIVAILVLAYLIYDSVRKPIRFQEERDKRYAKIIERLKHIRTAEIGFYDKYGRYTANFDSLIMFIKTDSMPIVKAIGTVPDTLTEEQALKMKLVYRDTINIAVKDTLFPKNFVADSIKFVPFSNGLAFDLKAGEIITGSKVKVKVFEATDPKPFDPTFQLKVGSMTEASTSGNWE
;
A
#
# COMPACT_ATOMS: atom_id res chain seq x y z
N MET A 1 -2.02 -46.25 51.01
CA MET A 1 -2.47 -46.43 49.60
C MET A 1 -3.05 -45.12 49.03
N VAL A 2 -3.94 -44.45 49.76
CA VAL A 2 -4.56 -43.15 49.41
C VAL A 2 -3.54 -42.04 49.05
N SER A 3 -2.45 -41.89 49.80
CA SER A 3 -1.42 -40.87 49.55
C SER A 3 -0.66 -41.03 48.23
N LYS A 4 -0.54 -42.25 47.70
CA LYS A 4 0.12 -42.51 46.40
C LYS A 4 -0.79 -42.13 45.23
N ILE A 5 -2.09 -42.37 45.37
CA ILE A 5 -3.11 -42.02 44.37
C ILE A 5 -3.23 -40.50 44.25
N ILE A 6 -3.29 -39.79 45.39
CA ILE A 6 -3.35 -38.32 45.41
C ILE A 6 -2.12 -37.71 44.73
N LYS A 7 -0.91 -38.22 45.00
CA LYS A 7 0.32 -37.76 44.33
C LYS A 7 0.29 -38.01 42.82
N GLY A 8 -0.20 -39.17 42.38
CA GLY A 8 -0.34 -39.50 40.96
C GLY A 8 -1.30 -38.55 40.24
N VAL A 9 -2.49 -38.31 40.81
CA VAL A 9 -3.47 -37.36 40.27
C VAL A 9 -2.90 -35.95 40.24
N LEU A 10 -2.17 -35.53 41.28
CA LEU A 10 -1.55 -34.21 41.34
C LEU A 10 -0.50 -34.02 40.24
N ILE A 11 0.31 -35.04 39.96
CA ILE A 11 1.30 -34.99 38.86
C ILE A 11 0.61 -34.84 37.50
N VAL A 12 -0.46 -35.61 37.26
CA VAL A 12 -1.24 -35.48 36.02
C VAL A 12 -1.86 -34.08 35.91
N ALA A 13 -2.42 -33.56 37.01
CA ALA A 13 -2.98 -32.20 37.04
C ALA A 13 -1.90 -31.13 36.74
N ILE A 14 -0.70 -31.27 37.29
CA ILE A 14 0.43 -30.36 37.02
C ILE A 14 0.81 -30.39 35.53
N LEU A 15 0.90 -31.58 34.92
CA LEU A 15 1.24 -31.72 33.50
C LEU A 15 0.17 -31.10 32.58
N VAL A 16 -1.11 -31.29 32.90
CA VAL A 16 -2.22 -30.68 32.17
C VAL A 16 -2.20 -29.16 32.31
N LEU A 17 -2.01 -28.63 33.53
CA LEU A 17 -1.92 -27.19 33.77
C LEU A 17 -0.72 -26.57 33.07
N ALA A 18 0.45 -27.23 33.08
CA ALA A 18 1.63 -26.77 32.37
C ALA A 18 1.38 -26.69 30.85
N TYR A 19 0.69 -27.67 30.28
CA TYR A 19 0.29 -27.65 28.86
C TYR A 19 -0.69 -26.51 28.55
N LEU A 20 -1.72 -26.31 29.39
CA LEU A 20 -2.70 -25.25 29.20
C LEU A 20 -2.07 -23.85 29.26
N ILE A 21 -1.14 -23.62 30.19
CA ILE A 21 -0.39 -22.35 30.28
C ILE A 21 0.45 -22.14 29.02
N TYR A 22 1.16 -23.17 28.58
CA TYR A 22 1.97 -23.10 27.37
C TYR A 22 1.15 -22.80 26.11
N ASP A 23 0.01 -23.49 25.94
CA ASP A 23 -0.88 -23.29 24.79
C ASP A 23 -1.59 -21.93 24.82
N SER A 24 -2.01 -21.47 26.00
CA SER A 24 -2.62 -20.15 26.21
C SER A 24 -1.71 -19.00 25.78
N VAL A 25 -0.41 -19.10 26.05
CA VAL A 25 0.57 -18.08 25.65
C VAL A 25 0.95 -18.20 24.17
N ARG A 26 1.07 -19.40 23.61
CA ARG A 26 1.51 -19.58 22.21
C ARG A 26 0.46 -19.27 21.16
N LYS A 27 -0.82 -19.51 21.44
CA LYS A 27 -1.93 -19.19 20.53
C LYS A 27 -1.94 -17.72 20.06
N PRO A 28 -1.92 -16.71 20.96
CA PRO A 28 -1.91 -15.30 20.53
C PRO A 28 -0.62 -14.91 19.80
N ILE A 29 0.54 -15.45 20.20
CA ILE A 29 1.82 -15.16 19.53
C ILE A 29 1.79 -15.64 18.08
N ARG A 30 1.35 -16.89 17.83
CA ARG A 30 1.24 -17.42 16.46
C ARG A 30 0.26 -16.63 15.61
N PHE A 31 -0.86 -16.21 16.19
CA PHE A 31 -1.83 -15.37 15.49
C PHE A 31 -1.22 -14.02 15.09
N GLN A 32 -0.50 -13.35 16.00
CA GLN A 32 0.18 -12.09 15.71
C GLN A 32 1.25 -12.26 14.62
N GLU A 33 2.09 -13.29 14.72
CA GLU A 33 3.10 -13.59 13.69
C GLU A 33 2.49 -13.84 12.31
N GLU A 34 1.38 -14.58 12.23
CA GLU A 34 0.67 -14.81 10.97
C GLU A 34 0.02 -13.53 10.45
N ARG A 35 -0.61 -12.74 11.33
CA ARG A 35 -1.22 -11.46 10.99
C ARG A 35 -0.18 -10.53 10.38
N ASP A 36 0.96 -10.35 11.04
CA ASP A 36 2.00 -9.42 10.60
C ASP A 36 2.60 -9.84 9.26
N LYS A 37 2.81 -11.15 9.05
CA LYS A 37 3.24 -11.70 7.74
C LYS A 37 2.23 -11.41 6.62
N ARG A 38 0.94 -11.63 6.87
CA ARG A 38 -0.12 -11.38 5.88
C ARG A 38 -0.26 -9.87 5.62
N TYR A 39 -0.26 -9.06 6.68
CA TYR A 39 -0.46 -7.62 6.62
C TYR A 39 0.71 -6.93 5.92
N ALA A 40 1.94 -7.38 6.12
CA ALA A 40 3.09 -6.87 5.37
C ALA A 40 2.88 -6.96 3.84
N LYS A 41 2.29 -8.07 3.35
CA LYS A 41 1.98 -8.25 1.92
C LYS A 41 0.77 -7.46 1.45
N ILE A 42 -0.25 -7.32 2.29
CA ILE A 42 -1.41 -6.47 1.99
C ILE A 42 -0.99 -5.00 1.92
N ILE A 43 -0.16 -4.53 2.87
CA ILE A 43 0.42 -3.19 2.91
C ILE A 43 1.27 -2.92 1.66
N GLU A 44 2.13 -3.86 1.26
CA GLU A 44 2.91 -3.76 0.02
C GLU A 44 1.99 -3.55 -1.19
N ARG A 45 0.87 -4.28 -1.25
CA ARG A 45 -0.13 -4.15 -2.32
C ARG A 45 -0.86 -2.80 -2.28
N LEU A 46 -1.28 -2.34 -1.09
CA LEU A 46 -1.92 -1.03 -0.92
C LEU A 46 -0.97 0.12 -1.25
N LYS A 47 0.33 -0.02 -0.98
CA LYS A 47 1.37 0.94 -1.43
C LYS A 47 1.43 1.01 -2.96
N HIS A 48 1.38 -0.13 -3.65
CA HIS A 48 1.31 -0.14 -5.11
C HIS A 48 0.03 0.53 -5.65
N ILE A 49 -1.12 0.31 -5.01
CA ILE A 49 -2.37 1.00 -5.36
C ILE A 49 -2.22 2.51 -5.16
N ARG A 50 -1.67 2.95 -4.03
CA ARG A 50 -1.37 4.37 -3.76
C ARG A 50 -0.48 4.97 -4.86
N THR A 51 0.61 4.30 -5.22
CA THR A 51 1.51 4.76 -6.27
C THR A 51 0.81 4.85 -7.63
N ALA A 52 -0.05 3.88 -7.96
CA ALA A 52 -0.82 3.89 -9.20
C ALA A 52 -1.81 5.06 -9.24
N GLU A 53 -2.55 5.28 -8.14
CA GLU A 53 -3.54 6.36 -8.03
C GLU A 53 -2.89 7.74 -8.07
N ILE A 54 -1.77 7.94 -7.39
CA ILE A 54 -0.99 9.19 -7.48
C ILE A 54 -0.55 9.44 -8.91
N GLY A 55 0.01 8.41 -9.57
CA GLY A 55 0.43 8.55 -10.96
C GLY A 55 -0.74 8.84 -11.92
N PHE A 56 -1.89 8.21 -11.67
CA PHE A 56 -3.12 8.45 -12.43
C PHE A 56 -3.61 9.89 -12.23
N TYR A 57 -3.53 10.40 -11.00
CA TYR A 57 -3.84 11.79 -10.66
C TYR A 57 -2.87 12.77 -11.33
N ASP A 58 -1.57 12.52 -11.32
CA ASP A 58 -0.57 13.39 -11.93
C ASP A 58 -0.81 13.55 -13.44
N LYS A 59 -1.31 12.50 -14.10
CA LYS A 59 -1.60 12.52 -15.52
C LYS A 59 -2.97 13.08 -15.87
N TYR A 60 -4.03 12.66 -15.18
CA TYR A 60 -5.42 12.96 -15.54
C TYR A 60 -6.08 14.00 -14.64
N GLY A 61 -5.38 14.46 -13.60
CA GLY A 61 -5.86 15.40 -12.60
C GLY A 61 -6.99 14.85 -11.72
N ARG A 62 -7.22 13.54 -11.68
CA ARG A 62 -8.27 12.88 -10.88
C ARG A 62 -7.86 11.46 -10.49
N TYR A 63 -8.45 10.93 -9.44
CA TYR A 63 -8.35 9.51 -9.05
C TYR A 63 -9.38 8.65 -9.78
N THR A 64 -9.24 7.33 -9.70
CA THR A 64 -10.20 6.36 -10.27
C THR A 64 -10.76 5.42 -9.20
N ALA A 65 -12.03 5.06 -9.34
CA ALA A 65 -12.67 4.02 -8.53
C ALA A 65 -12.65 2.65 -9.23
N ASN A 66 -12.12 2.57 -10.45
CA ASN A 66 -12.13 1.35 -11.26
C ASN A 66 -10.70 0.80 -11.44
N PHE A 67 -10.48 -0.42 -10.94
CA PHE A 67 -9.23 -1.14 -11.09
C PHE A 67 -8.86 -1.43 -12.54
N ASP A 68 -9.82 -1.66 -13.44
CA ASP A 68 -9.49 -1.95 -14.84
C ASP A 68 -8.87 -0.72 -15.52
N SER A 69 -9.37 0.48 -15.19
CA SER A 69 -8.76 1.74 -15.65
C SER A 69 -7.35 1.92 -15.08
N LEU A 70 -7.16 1.60 -13.80
CA LEU A 70 -5.86 1.69 -13.13
C LEU A 70 -4.86 0.69 -13.73
N ILE A 71 -5.28 -0.55 -13.98
CA ILE A 71 -4.47 -1.60 -14.60
C ILE A 71 -4.11 -1.22 -16.03
N MET A 72 -5.07 -0.72 -16.81
CA MET A 72 -4.83 -0.25 -18.18
C MET A 72 -3.83 0.91 -18.21
N PHE A 73 -3.96 1.86 -17.27
CA PHE A 73 -3.00 2.94 -17.09
C PHE A 73 -1.59 2.42 -16.83
N ILE A 74 -1.43 1.48 -15.90
CA ILE A 74 -0.11 0.91 -15.60
C ILE A 74 0.50 0.19 -16.81
N LYS A 75 -0.32 -0.56 -17.57
CA LYS A 75 0.16 -1.43 -18.66
C LYS A 75 0.47 -0.68 -19.95
N THR A 76 -0.40 0.23 -20.33
CA THR A 76 -0.40 0.81 -21.69
C THR A 76 0.14 2.22 -21.70
N ASP A 77 0.09 2.91 -20.56
CA ASP A 77 0.28 4.34 -20.56
C ASP A 77 1.71 4.80 -20.22
N SER A 78 2.02 6.03 -20.59
CA SER A 78 3.32 6.67 -20.37
C SER A 78 3.20 8.00 -19.64
N MET A 79 4.22 8.33 -18.86
CA MET A 79 4.34 9.62 -18.18
C MET A 79 5.35 10.52 -18.89
N PRO A 80 5.01 11.80 -19.08
CA PRO A 80 5.97 12.79 -19.56
C PRO A 80 6.94 13.13 -18.43
N ILE A 81 8.24 12.87 -18.64
CA ILE A 81 9.30 13.30 -17.74
C ILE A 81 10.09 14.40 -18.43
N VAL A 82 10.12 15.58 -17.81
CA VAL A 82 10.91 16.71 -18.29
C VAL A 82 12.35 16.50 -17.84
N LYS A 83 13.26 16.32 -18.80
CA LYS A 83 14.70 16.24 -18.55
C LYS A 83 15.39 17.48 -19.09
N ALA A 84 16.27 18.07 -18.28
CA ALA A 84 17.20 19.07 -18.76
C ALA A 84 18.38 18.36 -19.44
N ILE A 85 18.64 18.70 -20.71
CA ILE A 85 19.76 18.18 -21.49
C ILE A 85 20.70 19.35 -21.76
N GLY A 86 21.97 19.19 -21.40
CA GLY A 86 23.00 20.21 -21.49
C GLY A 86 23.79 20.35 -20.19
N THR A 87 24.77 21.25 -20.18
CA THR A 87 25.60 21.54 -19.00
C THR A 87 25.48 23.02 -18.70
N VAL A 88 25.11 23.37 -17.47
CA VAL A 88 25.16 24.77 -17.01
C VAL A 88 26.62 25.07 -16.66
N PRO A 89 27.30 25.99 -17.37
CA PRO A 89 28.64 26.42 -16.96
C PRO A 89 28.56 27.16 -15.62
N ASP A 90 29.52 26.97 -14.73
CA ASP A 90 29.56 27.60 -13.38
C ASP A 90 29.51 29.14 -13.41
N THR A 91 29.77 29.74 -14.58
CA THR A 91 29.76 31.19 -14.81
C THR A 91 28.37 31.76 -15.13
N LEU A 92 27.37 30.92 -15.40
CA LEU A 92 26.04 31.36 -15.86
C LEU A 92 24.94 30.82 -14.95
N THR A 93 23.88 31.60 -14.79
CA THR A 93 22.65 31.13 -14.13
C THR A 93 21.84 30.21 -15.08
N GLU A 94 21.00 29.32 -14.53
CA GLU A 94 20.16 28.41 -15.33
C GLU A 94 19.32 29.16 -16.39
N GLU A 95 18.79 30.34 -16.04
CA GLU A 95 18.00 31.17 -16.94
C GLU A 95 18.81 31.73 -18.12
N GLN A 96 20.07 32.10 -17.88
CA GLN A 96 20.98 32.58 -18.93
C GLN A 96 21.42 31.42 -19.83
N ALA A 97 21.69 30.24 -19.26
CA ALA A 97 22.03 29.04 -20.00
C ALA A 97 20.86 28.55 -20.89
N LEU A 98 19.61 28.69 -20.42
CA LEU A 98 18.40 28.43 -21.21
C LEU A 98 18.24 29.42 -22.37
N LYS A 99 18.43 30.73 -22.13
CA LYS A 99 18.40 31.76 -23.20
C LYS A 99 19.49 31.56 -24.24
N MET A 100 20.67 31.13 -23.82
CA MET A 100 21.82 30.86 -24.69
C MET A 100 21.74 29.50 -25.41
N LYS A 101 20.65 28.73 -25.22
CA LYS A 101 20.46 27.38 -25.77
C LYS A 101 21.55 26.37 -25.36
N LEU A 102 22.25 26.62 -24.26
CA LEU A 102 23.24 25.70 -23.68
C LEU A 102 22.56 24.53 -22.94
N VAL A 103 21.35 24.77 -22.46
CA VAL A 103 20.49 23.77 -21.84
C VAL A 103 19.10 23.86 -22.48
N TYR A 104 18.56 22.72 -22.89
CA TYR A 104 17.17 22.59 -23.34
C TYR A 104 16.43 21.57 -22.49
N ARG A 105 15.14 21.81 -22.25
CA ARG A 105 14.27 20.85 -21.57
C ARG A 105 13.53 20.06 -22.63
N ASP A 106 13.76 18.76 -22.64
CA ASP A 106 13.04 17.83 -23.50
C ASP A 106 12.09 16.98 -22.66
N THR A 107 10.95 16.62 -23.23
CA THR A 107 9.95 15.76 -22.58
C THR A 107 9.99 14.40 -23.20
N ILE A 108 10.46 13.43 -22.43
CA ILE A 108 10.46 12.03 -22.84
C ILE A 108 9.27 11.33 -22.21
N ASN A 109 8.58 10.51 -23.00
CA ASN A 109 7.52 9.63 -22.49
C ASN A 109 8.15 8.31 -22.07
N ILE A 110 8.05 7.97 -20.79
CA ILE A 110 8.50 6.68 -20.25
C ILE A 110 7.27 5.91 -19.78
N ALA A 111 7.26 4.58 -19.97
CA ALA A 111 6.18 3.73 -19.52
C ALA A 111 5.95 3.88 -17.99
N VAL A 112 4.69 3.99 -17.59
CA VAL A 112 4.29 4.09 -16.18
C VAL A 112 4.84 2.90 -15.39
N LYS A 113 4.72 1.70 -15.96
CA LYS A 113 5.24 0.46 -15.36
C LYS A 113 6.72 0.55 -15.02
N ASP A 114 7.55 1.07 -15.92
CA ASP A 114 9.01 1.09 -15.76
C ASP A 114 9.47 2.21 -14.80
N THR A 115 8.65 3.24 -14.63
CA THR A 115 8.98 4.40 -13.78
C THR A 115 8.52 4.19 -12.34
N LEU A 116 7.30 3.72 -12.13
CA LEU A 116 6.66 3.68 -10.81
C LEU A 116 6.74 2.33 -10.11
N PHE A 117 7.01 1.25 -10.84
CA PHE A 117 6.92 -0.12 -10.32
C PHE A 117 8.23 -0.90 -10.51
N PRO A 118 8.48 -1.92 -9.68
CA PRO A 118 9.64 -2.79 -9.87
C PRO A 118 9.52 -3.60 -11.18
N LYS A 119 10.66 -3.99 -11.76
CA LYS A 119 10.74 -4.64 -13.09
C LYS A 119 9.82 -5.86 -13.27
N ASN A 120 9.60 -6.65 -12.22
CA ASN A 120 8.77 -7.87 -12.27
C ASN A 120 7.32 -7.64 -11.82
N PHE A 121 6.84 -6.40 -11.83
CA PHE A 121 5.50 -6.08 -11.39
C PHE A 121 4.42 -6.58 -12.36
N VAL A 122 3.40 -7.26 -11.81
CA VAL A 122 2.25 -7.77 -12.55
C VAL A 122 1.04 -6.90 -12.25
N ALA A 123 0.74 -5.96 -13.15
CA ALA A 123 -0.34 -4.99 -12.99
C ALA A 123 -1.71 -5.65 -12.77
N ASP A 124 -2.02 -6.74 -13.49
CA ASP A 124 -3.32 -7.42 -13.40
C ASP A 124 -3.62 -7.98 -11.99
N SER A 125 -2.56 -8.21 -11.20
CA SER A 125 -2.69 -8.71 -9.83
C SER A 125 -2.91 -7.61 -8.79
N ILE A 126 -2.83 -6.32 -9.16
CA ILE A 126 -2.88 -5.20 -8.21
C ILE A 126 -4.21 -5.14 -7.44
N LYS A 127 -5.30 -5.56 -8.08
CA LYS A 127 -6.65 -5.50 -7.53
C LYS A 127 -6.92 -6.54 -6.44
N PHE A 128 -6.14 -7.62 -6.37
CA PHE A 128 -6.44 -8.75 -5.50
C PHE A 128 -5.71 -8.64 -4.15
N VAL A 129 -6.44 -8.89 -3.08
CA VAL A 129 -5.90 -8.96 -1.72
C VAL A 129 -5.07 -10.24 -1.58
N PRO A 130 -3.80 -10.17 -1.17
CA PRO A 130 -3.01 -11.36 -0.87
C PRO A 130 -3.69 -12.26 0.17
N PHE A 131 -3.59 -13.59 0.03
CA PHE A 131 -4.15 -14.58 0.97
C PHE A 131 -5.70 -14.60 1.10
N SER A 132 -6.41 -13.97 0.16
CA SER A 132 -7.88 -13.84 0.21
C SER A 132 -8.66 -14.71 -0.77
N ASN A 133 -7.99 -15.66 -1.45
CA ASN A 133 -8.58 -16.50 -2.51
C ASN A 133 -9.22 -15.70 -3.67
N GLY A 134 -8.60 -14.58 -4.07
CA GLY A 134 -9.05 -13.78 -5.22
C GLY A 134 -10.07 -12.70 -4.89
N LEU A 135 -10.23 -12.35 -3.61
CA LEU A 135 -11.00 -11.17 -3.21
C LEU A 135 -10.28 -9.90 -3.71
N ALA A 136 -11.04 -8.94 -4.22
CA ALA A 136 -10.50 -7.65 -4.64
C ALA A 136 -10.55 -6.63 -3.50
N PHE A 137 -9.66 -5.64 -3.53
CA PHE A 137 -9.78 -4.46 -2.67
C PHE A 137 -11.04 -3.65 -3.04
N ASP A 138 -11.61 -2.95 -2.07
CA ASP A 138 -12.64 -1.95 -2.33
C ASP A 138 -11.94 -0.62 -2.62
N LEU A 139 -12.20 -0.03 -3.80
CA LEU A 139 -11.57 1.20 -4.26
C LEU A 139 -12.66 2.25 -4.52
N LYS A 140 -12.49 3.42 -3.90
CA LYS A 140 -13.38 4.57 -4.01
C LYS A 140 -12.59 5.78 -4.41
N ALA A 141 -13.20 6.66 -5.19
CA ALA A 141 -12.65 7.95 -5.57
C ALA A 141 -13.76 8.99 -5.62
N GLY A 142 -13.43 10.24 -5.29
CA GLY A 142 -14.38 11.34 -5.28
C GLY A 142 -13.74 12.68 -4.95
N GLU A 143 -14.58 13.62 -4.55
CA GLU A 143 -14.17 14.97 -4.13
C GLU A 143 -14.75 15.27 -2.76
N ILE A 144 -13.94 15.89 -1.90
CA ILE A 144 -14.36 16.37 -0.59
C ILE A 144 -14.13 17.88 -0.49
N ILE A 145 -14.95 18.51 0.34
CA ILE A 145 -14.74 19.91 0.73
C ILE A 145 -14.06 19.87 2.10
N THR A 146 -12.81 20.33 2.18
CA THR A 146 -12.10 20.40 3.46
C THR A 146 -12.70 21.49 4.35
N GLY A 147 -12.36 21.49 5.65
CA GLY A 147 -12.77 22.57 6.56
C GLY A 147 -12.40 23.97 6.07
N SER A 148 -11.37 24.08 5.24
CA SER A 148 -10.93 25.31 4.56
C SER A 148 -11.74 25.67 3.30
N LYS A 149 -12.86 24.99 3.03
CA LYS A 149 -13.72 25.15 1.84
C LYS A 149 -13.03 24.90 0.50
N VAL A 150 -11.90 24.20 0.48
CA VAL A 150 -11.19 23.81 -0.74
C VAL A 150 -11.70 22.46 -1.22
N LYS A 151 -12.06 22.37 -2.50
CA LYS A 151 -12.39 21.09 -3.14
C LYS A 151 -11.12 20.31 -3.42
N VAL A 152 -11.00 19.14 -2.81
CA VAL A 152 -9.85 18.26 -2.99
C VAL A 152 -10.35 16.91 -3.47
N LYS A 153 -9.72 16.40 -4.53
CA LYS A 153 -9.95 15.05 -5.04
C LYS A 153 -9.28 14.06 -4.10
N VAL A 154 -9.95 12.97 -3.80
CA VAL A 154 -9.48 11.95 -2.87
C VAL A 154 -9.81 10.55 -3.39
N PHE A 155 -9.11 9.56 -2.85
CA PHE A 155 -9.39 8.16 -3.05
C PHE A 155 -9.24 7.41 -1.73
N GLU A 156 -9.84 6.23 -1.67
CA GLU A 156 -9.68 5.31 -0.55
C GLU A 156 -9.66 3.89 -1.12
N ALA A 157 -8.64 3.11 -0.74
CA ALA A 157 -8.59 1.67 -0.99
C ALA A 157 -8.56 0.92 0.34
N THR A 158 -9.45 -0.07 0.51
CA THR A 158 -9.60 -0.82 1.76
C THR A 158 -9.60 -2.33 1.53
N ASP A 159 -9.07 -3.08 2.49
CA ASP A 159 -9.24 -4.54 2.53
C ASP A 159 -10.65 -4.87 3.05
N PRO A 160 -11.56 -5.43 2.23
CA PRO A 160 -12.93 -5.70 2.66
C PRO A 160 -13.03 -6.84 3.67
N LYS A 161 -12.02 -7.73 3.76
CA LYS A 161 -12.04 -8.88 4.67
C LYS A 161 -10.69 -9.03 5.38
N PRO A 162 -10.42 -8.18 6.39
CA PRO A 162 -9.17 -8.24 7.13
C PRO A 162 -9.04 -9.55 7.90
N PHE A 163 -7.80 -10.02 8.04
CA PHE A 163 -7.49 -11.22 8.84
C PHE A 163 -7.77 -11.00 10.32
N ASP A 164 -7.46 -9.79 10.83
CA ASP A 164 -7.82 -9.33 12.17
C ASP A 164 -9.07 -8.45 12.09
N PRO A 165 -10.23 -8.89 12.62
CA PRO A 165 -11.47 -8.12 12.58
C PRO A 165 -11.37 -6.76 13.28
N THR A 166 -10.38 -6.56 14.16
CA THR A 166 -10.21 -5.31 14.91
C THR A 166 -9.47 -4.24 14.11
N PHE A 167 -8.74 -4.63 13.06
CA PHE A 167 -7.88 -3.73 12.31
C PHE A 167 -8.00 -3.96 10.80
N GLN A 168 -8.68 -3.01 10.15
CA GLN A 168 -8.83 -2.98 8.70
C GLN A 168 -7.73 -2.11 8.08
N LEU A 169 -6.98 -2.67 7.14
CA LEU A 169 -5.97 -1.91 6.39
C LEU A 169 -6.63 -1.04 5.33
N LYS A 170 -6.24 0.24 5.29
CA LYS A 170 -6.71 1.21 4.30
C LYS A 170 -5.64 2.23 3.91
N VAL A 171 -5.77 2.76 2.71
CA VAL A 171 -4.95 3.87 2.19
C VAL A 171 -5.81 4.94 1.57
N GLY A 172 -5.46 6.19 1.85
CA GLY A 172 -6.27 7.34 1.49
C GLY A 172 -7.46 7.52 2.43
N SER A 173 -8.33 8.47 2.10
CA SER A 173 -9.51 8.78 2.89
C SER A 173 -10.57 9.46 2.03
N MET A 174 -11.83 9.05 2.19
CA MET A 174 -12.98 9.75 1.60
C MET A 174 -13.51 10.88 2.48
N THR A 175 -12.90 11.15 3.64
CA THR A 175 -13.32 12.21 4.57
C THR A 175 -12.26 13.29 4.76
N GLU A 176 -11.00 12.96 4.51
CA GLU A 176 -9.84 13.83 4.71
C GLU A 176 -8.98 13.85 3.45
N ALA A 177 -8.29 14.97 3.23
CA ALA A 177 -7.38 15.14 2.10
C ALA A 177 -6.04 14.43 2.38
N SER A 178 -6.08 13.10 2.53
CA SER A 178 -4.94 12.26 2.83
C SER A 178 -4.81 11.15 1.81
N THR A 179 -3.58 10.84 1.42
CA THR A 179 -3.22 9.65 0.62
C THR A 179 -2.50 8.60 1.46
N SER A 180 -2.33 8.84 2.77
CA SER A 180 -1.54 7.98 3.66
C SER A 180 -2.27 6.69 4.04
N GLY A 181 -1.47 5.68 4.35
CA GLY A 181 -1.96 4.41 4.88
C GLY A 181 -2.13 4.49 6.39
N ASN A 182 -3.10 3.77 6.95
CA ASN A 182 -3.32 3.71 8.40
C ASN A 182 -2.30 2.85 9.17
N TRP A 183 -1.21 2.46 8.52
CA TRP A 183 -0.08 1.71 9.08
C TRP A 183 1.20 2.57 9.20
N GLU A 184 1.13 3.83 8.75
CA GLU A 184 2.18 4.85 8.90
C GLU A 184 2.03 5.57 10.24
#